data_AF-A0A543KIU3-F1
#
_entry.id   AF-A0A543KIU3-F1
#
_cell.length_a   1.000
_cell.length_b   1.000
_cell.length_c   1.000
_cell.angle_alpha   90.00
_cell.angle_beta   90.00
_cell.angle_gamma   90.00
#
_symmetry.space_group_name_H-M   'P 1'
#
loop_
_entity.id
_entity.type
_entity.pdbx_description
1 polymer ?
#
loop_
_entity_poly.entity_id
_entity_poly.type
_entity_poly.pdbx_seq_one_letter_code
_entity_poly.pdbx_strand_id
1 'polypeptide(L)'
;MAHKRGNRVSVSHVAQIILRGFLVAFVFLCPALLLPEISQDVSQGVTFLALLAAFVVVTEYSAAYPGLIEFRDAKPYNRARFVMFCVIVVSVTLLQREIVMASAPETWLTAVSATLGNILSFAFSPVSLLVSSLPQGVSPEHMEIVRVSTALAYTLSLLGLALFLLGLALGYWPRRAHTFNVWVNLPNFDPTKGVDIVQRLERDAQINVVLGVILPFSLPALLHLSNFLVQPVTLETPLALVWGVTLWAFIPVNLIMRGVAMYRIAQLIRAQRRRVADAQDAVPLPPQSAYS
;
A
#
# COMPACT_ATOMS: atom_id res chain seq x y z
N MET A 1 -15.19 4.23 44.25
CA MET A 1 -16.07 3.69 43.19
C MET A 1 -15.88 4.54 41.93
N ALA A 2 -15.09 4.07 40.98
CA ALA A 2 -14.75 4.83 39.78
C ALA A 2 -15.83 4.67 38.70
N HIS A 3 -16.36 5.81 38.26
CA HIS A 3 -17.43 5.91 37.27
C HIS A 3 -16.92 5.39 35.91
N LYS A 4 -17.44 4.23 35.45
CA LYS A 4 -17.37 3.80 34.05
C LYS A 4 -18.04 4.87 33.18
N ARG A 5 -17.26 5.81 32.62
CA ARG A 5 -17.72 6.62 31.48
C ARG A 5 -17.82 5.68 30.28
N GLY A 6 -19.05 5.30 29.96
CA GLY A 6 -19.35 4.61 28.71
C GLY A 6 -18.82 5.43 27.54
N ASN A 7 -18.02 4.79 26.69
CA ASN A 7 -17.41 5.37 25.51
C ASN A 7 -18.53 5.67 24.49
N ARG A 8 -19.16 6.85 24.57
CA ARG A 8 -20.14 7.27 23.55
C ARG A 8 -19.38 7.46 22.25
N VAL A 9 -19.57 6.54 21.31
CA VAL A 9 -19.08 6.68 19.94
C VAL A 9 -19.72 7.93 19.36
N SER A 10 -18.91 8.95 19.07
CA SER A 10 -19.41 10.20 18.48
C SER A 10 -19.93 9.94 17.07
N VAL A 11 -20.99 10.65 16.67
CA VAL A 11 -21.57 10.56 15.31
C VAL A 11 -20.50 10.83 14.24
N SER A 12 -19.55 11.72 14.51
CA SER A 12 -18.43 12.02 13.63
C SER A 12 -17.45 10.84 13.46
N HIS A 13 -17.31 9.98 14.46
CA HIS A 13 -16.48 8.77 14.35
C HIS A 13 -17.14 7.73 13.44
N VAL A 14 -18.44 7.48 13.61
CA VAL A 14 -19.20 6.56 12.75
C VAL A 14 -19.17 7.04 11.29
N ALA A 15 -19.41 8.33 11.06
CA ALA A 15 -19.36 8.91 9.72
C ALA A 15 -17.98 8.73 9.04
N GLN A 16 -16.87 8.86 9.79
CA GLN A 16 -15.52 8.64 9.25
C GLN A 16 -15.27 7.18 8.86
N ILE A 17 -15.77 6.22 9.65
CA ILE A 17 -15.63 4.79 9.34
C ILE A 17 -16.39 4.46 8.06
N ILE A 18 -17.64 4.91 7.96
CA ILE A 18 -18.48 4.70 6.77
C ILE A 18 -17.85 5.35 5.54
N LEU A 19 -17.36 6.60 5.67
CA LEU A 19 -16.69 7.29 4.57
C LEU A 19 -15.46 6.51 4.07
N ARG A 20 -14.66 5.91 4.95
CA ARG A 20 -13.51 5.07 4.53
C ARG A 20 -13.97 3.85 3.74
N GLY A 21 -14.99 3.15 4.22
CA GLY A 21 -15.58 2.01 3.51
C GLY A 21 -16.10 2.42 2.14
N PHE A 22 -16.86 3.51 2.07
CA PHE A 22 -17.38 4.05 0.82
C PHE A 22 -16.26 4.41 -0.17
N LEU A 23 -15.23 5.12 0.28
CA LEU A 23 -14.10 5.51 -0.57
C LEU A 23 -13.36 4.30 -1.14
N VAL A 24 -13.21 3.23 -0.35
CA VAL A 24 -12.58 1.99 -0.82
C VAL A 24 -13.47 1.27 -1.83
N ALA A 25 -14.78 1.12 -1.56
CA ALA A 25 -15.72 0.59 -2.55
C ALA A 25 -15.70 1.39 -3.85
N PHE A 26 -15.70 2.72 -3.75
CA PHE A 26 -15.70 3.60 -4.93
C PHE A 26 -14.48 3.39 -5.82
N VAL A 27 -13.28 3.25 -5.23
CA VAL A 27 -12.06 2.94 -5.99
C VAL A 27 -12.16 1.57 -6.68
N PHE A 28 -12.73 0.57 -6.02
CA PHE A 28 -12.93 -0.77 -6.61
C PHE A 28 -13.93 -0.76 -7.77
N LEU A 29 -14.98 0.06 -7.68
CA LEU A 29 -15.99 0.22 -8.74
C LEU A 29 -15.47 1.03 -9.93
N CYS A 30 -14.48 1.91 -9.72
CA CYS A 30 -14.05 2.89 -10.71
C CYS A 30 -13.68 2.27 -12.09
N PRO A 31 -12.88 1.19 -12.19
CA PRO A 31 -12.60 0.56 -13.48
C PRO A 31 -13.86 0.05 -14.19
N ALA A 32 -14.75 -0.63 -13.46
CA ALA A 32 -15.97 -1.19 -14.04
C ALA A 32 -17.00 -0.12 -14.45
N LEU A 33 -16.97 1.06 -13.81
CA LEU A 33 -17.85 2.17 -14.14
C LEU A 33 -17.37 2.99 -15.34
N LEU A 34 -16.05 3.05 -15.56
CA LEU A 34 -15.44 3.93 -16.58
C LEU A 34 -15.05 3.19 -17.86
N LEU A 35 -14.67 1.92 -17.78
CA LEU A 35 -14.29 1.13 -18.94
C LEU A 35 -15.54 0.78 -19.78
N PRO A 36 -15.45 0.86 -21.12
CA PRO A 36 -16.52 0.44 -22.00
C PRO A 36 -16.65 -1.10 -22.03
N GLU A 37 -17.80 -1.59 -22.51
CA GLU A 37 -18.02 -3.00 -22.86
C GLU A 37 -17.84 -4.02 -21.72
N ILE A 38 -17.99 -3.59 -20.46
CA ILE A 38 -18.01 -4.51 -19.30
C ILE A 38 -19.33 -5.27 -19.28
N SER A 39 -19.27 -6.62 -19.31
CA SER A 39 -20.46 -7.46 -19.22
C SER A 39 -21.16 -7.31 -17.87
N GLN A 40 -22.48 -7.57 -17.86
CA GLN A 40 -23.28 -7.47 -16.65
C GLN A 40 -22.77 -8.38 -15.52
N ASP A 41 -22.39 -9.62 -15.85
CA ASP A 41 -21.87 -10.59 -14.88
C ASP A 41 -20.56 -10.11 -14.23
N VAL A 42 -19.66 -9.53 -15.03
CA VAL A 42 -18.40 -8.97 -14.52
C VAL A 42 -18.68 -7.75 -13.64
N SER A 43 -19.60 -6.87 -14.05
CA SER A 43 -19.98 -5.69 -13.26
C SER A 43 -20.59 -6.08 -11.89
N GLN A 44 -21.43 -7.12 -11.86
CA GLN A 44 -21.96 -7.67 -10.61
C GLN A 44 -20.85 -8.24 -9.72
N GLY A 45 -19.90 -8.98 -10.30
CA GLY A 45 -18.73 -9.51 -9.57
C GLY A 45 -17.86 -8.40 -8.96
N VAL A 46 -17.56 -7.35 -9.72
CA VAL A 46 -16.81 -6.18 -9.22
C VAL A 46 -17.58 -5.46 -8.12
N THR A 47 -18.89 -5.31 -8.27
CA THR A 47 -19.75 -4.69 -7.26
C THR A 47 -19.73 -5.47 -5.95
N PHE A 48 -19.84 -6.80 -6.02
CA PHE A 48 -19.72 -7.66 -4.84
C PHE A 48 -18.37 -7.49 -4.15
N LEU A 49 -17.27 -7.51 -4.91
CA LEU A 49 -15.92 -7.32 -4.36
C LEU A 49 -15.74 -5.93 -3.71
N ALA A 50 -16.31 -4.88 -4.31
CA ALA A 50 -16.29 -3.54 -3.75
C ALA A 50 -17.04 -3.46 -2.41
N LEU A 51 -18.21 -4.08 -2.31
CA LEU A 51 -18.98 -4.17 -1.06
C LEU A 51 -18.22 -4.97 0.01
N LEU A 52 -17.58 -6.08 -0.36
CA LEU A 52 -16.74 -6.86 0.54
C LEU A 52 -15.58 -6.03 1.07
N ALA A 53 -14.87 -5.31 0.19
CA ALA A 53 -13.76 -4.44 0.57
C ALA A 53 -14.22 -3.32 1.52
N ALA A 54 -15.35 -2.67 1.25
CA ALA A 54 -15.94 -1.68 2.14
C ALA A 54 -16.32 -2.26 3.50
N PHE A 55 -16.91 -3.46 3.50
CA PHE A 55 -17.28 -4.16 4.73
C PHE A 55 -16.05 -4.45 5.59
N VAL A 56 -14.99 -5.02 5.00
CA VAL A 56 -13.71 -5.26 5.69
C VAL A 56 -13.12 -3.98 6.28
N VAL A 57 -13.18 -2.87 5.56
CA VAL A 57 -12.68 -1.58 6.07
C VAL A 57 -13.52 -1.08 7.23
N VAL A 58 -14.85 -1.14 7.12
CA VAL A 58 -15.76 -0.70 8.19
C VAL A 58 -15.57 -1.54 9.44
N THR A 59 -15.45 -2.87 9.32
CA THR A 59 -15.25 -3.76 10.46
C THR A 59 -13.90 -3.52 11.13
N GLU A 60 -12.81 -3.41 10.37
CA GLU A 60 -11.46 -3.18 10.89
C GLU A 60 -11.30 -1.83 11.61
N TYR A 61 -11.95 -0.78 11.11
CA TYR A 61 -11.95 0.52 11.78
C TYR A 61 -12.95 0.61 12.94
N SER A 62 -13.91 -0.32 13.05
CA SER A 62 -14.84 -0.42 14.19
C SER A 62 -14.29 -1.29 15.32
N ALA A 63 -13.41 -2.24 15.03
CA ALA A 63 -12.84 -3.17 16.00
C ALA A 63 -11.93 -2.48 17.03
N ALA A 64 -11.86 -2.99 18.27
CA ALA A 64 -10.87 -2.52 19.24
C ALA A 64 -9.45 -2.95 18.85
N TYR A 65 -9.31 -4.20 18.43
CA TYR A 65 -8.07 -4.83 17.96
C TYR A 65 -8.26 -5.23 16.49
N PRO A 66 -7.69 -4.48 15.52
CA PRO A 66 -7.80 -4.82 14.10
C PRO A 66 -7.01 -6.10 13.79
N GLY A 67 -7.31 -6.78 12.69
CA GLY A 67 -6.57 -7.97 12.24
C GLY A 67 -5.82 -7.78 10.92
N LEU A 68 -6.32 -6.91 10.05
CA LEU A 68 -5.86 -6.77 8.67
C LEU A 68 -5.23 -5.40 8.40
N ILE A 69 -5.84 -4.33 8.91
CA ILE A 69 -5.39 -2.96 8.63
C ILE A 69 -4.30 -2.56 9.61
N GLU A 70 -3.06 -2.69 9.14
CA GLU A 70 -1.92 -2.16 9.85
C GLU A 70 -1.89 -0.63 9.85
N PHE A 71 -1.18 -0.08 10.83
CA PHE A 71 -0.94 1.34 11.01
C PHE A 71 -2.23 2.16 11.08
N ARG A 72 -3.31 1.56 11.60
CA ARG A 72 -4.65 2.15 11.62
C ARG A 72 -4.67 3.57 12.19
N ASP A 73 -3.95 3.80 13.28
CA ASP A 73 -3.92 5.11 13.94
C ASP A 73 -2.84 6.04 13.36
N ALA A 74 -2.00 5.54 12.46
CA ALA A 74 -1.05 6.32 11.68
C ALA A 74 -1.73 6.94 10.45
N LYS A 75 -2.52 8.00 10.68
CA LYS A 75 -3.28 8.70 9.63
C LYS A 75 -2.45 8.98 8.36
N PRO A 76 -1.20 9.51 8.42
CA PRO A 76 -0.45 9.82 7.20
C PRO A 76 -0.08 8.58 6.38
N TYR A 77 0.21 7.45 7.04
CA TYR A 77 0.57 6.20 6.39
C TYR A 77 -0.59 5.65 5.56
N ASN A 78 -1.75 5.42 6.18
CA ASN A 78 -2.90 4.85 5.47
C ASN A 78 -3.53 5.81 4.46
N ARG A 79 -3.45 7.13 4.68
CA ARG A 79 -3.86 8.13 3.68
C ARG A 79 -2.96 8.10 2.45
N ALA A 80 -1.64 8.08 2.63
CA ALA A 80 -0.70 8.01 1.50
C ALA A 80 -0.91 6.74 0.67
N ARG A 81 -1.09 5.58 1.33
CA ARG A 81 -1.41 4.31 0.66
C ARG A 81 -2.69 4.40 -0.15
N PHE A 82 -3.77 4.90 0.46
CA PHE A 82 -5.06 5.01 -0.22
C PHE A 82 -5.01 5.97 -1.41
N VAL A 83 -4.43 7.17 -1.23
CA VAL A 83 -4.32 8.17 -2.30
C VAL A 83 -3.47 7.64 -3.46
N MET A 84 -2.31 7.04 -3.16
CA MET A 84 -1.46 6.43 -4.18
C MET A 84 -2.20 5.34 -4.96
N PHE A 85 -2.89 4.43 -4.26
CA PHE A 85 -3.67 3.37 -4.90
C PHE A 85 -4.77 3.95 -5.80
N CYS A 86 -5.53 4.92 -5.30
CA CYS A 86 -6.59 5.60 -6.05
C CYS A 86 -6.03 6.28 -7.31
N VAL A 87 -4.93 7.03 -7.18
CA VAL A 87 -4.28 7.71 -8.31
C VAL A 87 -3.82 6.70 -9.37
N ILE A 88 -3.21 5.58 -8.97
CA ILE A 88 -2.80 4.54 -9.92
C ILE A 88 -4.02 3.93 -10.62
N VAL A 89 -5.02 3.45 -9.87
CA VAL A 89 -6.22 2.81 -10.43
C VAL A 89 -6.94 3.73 -11.40
N VAL A 90 -7.19 4.98 -11.00
CA VAL A 90 -7.91 5.96 -11.83
C VAL A 90 -7.09 6.30 -13.08
N SER A 91 -5.78 6.57 -12.95
CA SER A 91 -4.95 6.95 -14.10
C SER A 91 -4.83 5.82 -15.12
N VAL A 92 -4.63 4.58 -14.67
CA VAL A 92 -4.55 3.41 -15.57
C VAL A 92 -5.92 3.13 -16.19
N THR A 93 -7.01 3.29 -15.44
CA THR A 93 -8.39 3.15 -15.95
C THR A 93 -8.68 4.16 -17.05
N LEU A 94 -8.33 5.43 -16.84
CA LEU A 94 -8.52 6.49 -17.83
C LEU A 94 -7.67 6.23 -19.08
N LEU A 95 -6.41 5.83 -18.92
CA LEU A 95 -5.55 5.44 -20.03
C LEU A 95 -6.17 4.30 -20.85
N GLN A 96 -6.64 3.24 -20.19
CA GLN A 96 -7.26 2.10 -20.86
C GLN A 96 -8.57 2.47 -21.56
N ARG A 97 -9.40 3.29 -20.92
CA ARG A 97 -10.63 3.80 -21.54
C ARG A 97 -10.32 4.59 -22.82
N GLU A 98 -9.31 5.45 -22.80
CA GLU A 98 -8.91 6.25 -23.97
C GLU A 98 -8.41 5.35 -25.11
N ILE A 99 -7.56 4.36 -24.81
CA ILE A 99 -7.05 3.39 -25.78
C ILE A 99 -8.20 2.62 -26.45
N VAL A 100 -9.16 2.13 -25.65
CA VAL A 100 -10.27 1.34 -26.19
C VAL A 100 -11.26 2.20 -26.99
N MET A 101 -11.53 3.43 -26.55
CA MET A 101 -12.53 4.27 -27.20
C MET A 101 -12.04 4.91 -28.51
N ALA A 102 -10.72 4.98 -28.77
CA ALA A 102 -10.06 5.42 -30.01
C ALA A 102 -10.65 6.69 -30.70
N SER A 103 -11.35 7.55 -29.97
CA SER A 103 -12.26 8.57 -30.54
C SER A 103 -11.82 10.02 -30.31
N ALA A 104 -10.63 10.24 -29.75
CA ALA A 104 -10.10 11.57 -29.46
C ALA A 104 -8.66 11.73 -30.00
N PRO A 105 -8.19 12.97 -30.25
CA PRO A 105 -6.76 13.22 -30.44
C PRO A 105 -5.96 12.71 -29.23
N GLU A 106 -4.72 12.28 -29.47
CA GLU A 106 -3.80 11.78 -28.44
C GLU A 106 -3.79 12.73 -27.23
N THR A 107 -4.18 12.20 -26.07
CA THR A 107 -4.26 13.01 -24.85
C THR A 107 -2.87 13.18 -24.26
N TRP A 108 -2.73 14.14 -23.34
CA TRP A 108 -1.51 14.28 -22.56
C TRP A 108 -1.20 13.01 -21.77
N LEU A 109 -2.23 12.25 -21.35
CA LEU A 109 -2.06 11.04 -20.55
C LEU A 109 -1.48 9.90 -21.39
N THR A 110 -1.98 9.69 -22.61
CA THR A 110 -1.42 8.70 -23.54
C THR A 110 0.01 9.08 -23.94
N ALA A 111 0.28 10.35 -24.26
CA ALA A 111 1.61 10.82 -24.65
C ALA A 111 2.65 10.67 -23.53
N VAL A 112 2.29 11.04 -22.29
CA VAL A 112 3.16 10.85 -21.12
C VAL A 112 3.38 9.36 -20.86
N SER A 113 2.34 8.54 -20.94
CA SER A 113 2.44 7.09 -20.70
C SER A 113 3.31 6.40 -21.75
N ALA A 114 3.21 6.79 -23.02
CA ALA A 114 4.08 6.31 -24.09
C ALA A 114 5.55 6.70 -23.86
N THR A 115 5.79 7.95 -23.45
CA THR A 115 7.13 8.44 -23.12
C THR A 115 7.73 7.67 -21.94
N LEU A 116 6.96 7.46 -20.86
CA LEU A 116 7.37 6.64 -19.73
C LEU A 116 7.63 5.19 -20.15
N GLY A 117 6.79 4.64 -21.02
CA GLY A 117 6.96 3.31 -21.61
C GLY A 117 8.32 3.15 -22.29
N ASN A 118 8.72 4.13 -23.09
CA ASN A 118 10.02 4.13 -23.77
C ASN A 118 11.20 4.31 -22.81
N ILE A 119 11.09 5.21 -21.83
CA ILE A 119 12.16 5.46 -20.85
C ILE A 119 12.38 4.24 -19.96
N LEU A 120 11.30 3.61 -19.52
CA LEU A 120 11.36 2.49 -18.58
C LEU A 120 11.52 1.13 -19.28
N SER A 121 11.54 1.05 -20.61
CA SER A 121 11.74 -0.20 -21.36
C SER A 121 13.21 -0.55 -21.64
N PHE A 122 14.13 -0.24 -20.72
CA PHE A 122 15.51 -0.68 -20.83
C PHE A 122 15.68 -2.15 -20.40
N ALA A 123 16.81 -2.76 -20.76
CA ALA A 123 17.09 -4.16 -20.46
C ALA A 123 16.99 -4.45 -18.95
N PHE A 124 16.29 -5.52 -18.59
CA PHE A 124 16.07 -5.97 -17.19
C PHE A 124 15.32 -5.00 -16.29
N SER A 125 14.69 -3.94 -16.84
CA SER A 125 13.78 -3.12 -16.05
C SER A 125 12.55 -3.92 -15.60
N PRO A 126 11.89 -3.57 -14.48
CA PRO A 126 10.65 -4.23 -14.06
C PRO A 126 9.55 -4.20 -15.14
N VAL A 127 9.45 -3.10 -15.89
CA VAL A 127 8.48 -2.94 -16.98
C VAL A 127 8.81 -3.92 -18.12
N SER A 128 10.06 -3.97 -18.56
CA SER A 128 10.50 -4.89 -19.61
C SER A 128 10.31 -6.35 -19.21
N LEU A 129 10.61 -6.69 -17.94
CA LEU A 129 10.42 -8.03 -17.41
C LEU A 129 8.95 -8.43 -17.41
N LEU A 130 8.04 -7.54 -17.01
CA LEU A 130 6.60 -7.79 -17.07
C LEU A 130 6.12 -8.05 -18.51
N VAL A 131 6.51 -7.19 -19.46
CA VAL A 131 6.14 -7.37 -20.87
C VAL A 131 6.72 -8.67 -21.43
N SER A 132 7.94 -9.04 -21.05
CA SER A 132 8.57 -10.30 -21.46
C SER A 132 7.95 -11.55 -20.83
N SER A 133 7.18 -11.39 -19.75
CA SER A 133 6.47 -12.50 -19.10
C SER A 133 5.14 -12.84 -19.77
N LEU A 134 4.68 -12.01 -20.71
CA LEU A 134 3.48 -12.26 -21.49
C LEU A 134 3.62 -13.53 -22.34
N PRO A 135 2.52 -14.26 -22.61
CA PRO A 135 2.55 -15.44 -23.45
C PRO A 135 3.03 -15.16 -24.88
N GLN A 136 3.57 -16.18 -25.55
CA GLN A 136 3.86 -16.10 -26.98
C GLN A 136 2.55 -15.96 -27.78
N GLY A 137 2.59 -15.18 -28.86
CA GLY A 137 1.43 -14.96 -29.74
C GLY A 137 0.56 -13.75 -29.39
N VAL A 138 0.89 -13.03 -28.31
CA VAL A 138 0.30 -11.72 -28.01
C VAL A 138 0.67 -10.73 -29.12
N SER A 139 -0.31 -9.93 -29.59
CA SER A 139 -0.07 -8.97 -30.66
C SER A 139 0.93 -7.87 -30.23
N PRO A 140 1.76 -7.34 -31.14
CA PRO A 140 2.67 -6.25 -30.82
C PRO A 140 1.96 -5.01 -30.25
N GLU A 141 0.73 -4.76 -30.70
CA GLU A 141 -0.13 -3.69 -30.20
C GLU A 141 -0.52 -3.91 -28.73
N HIS A 142 -0.92 -5.13 -28.35
CA HIS A 142 -1.26 -5.43 -26.96
C HIS A 142 -0.02 -5.39 -26.05
N MET A 143 1.13 -5.85 -26.55
CA MET A 143 2.39 -5.71 -25.81
C MET A 143 2.71 -4.24 -25.52
N GLU A 144 2.44 -3.34 -26.47
CA GLU A 144 2.62 -1.91 -26.30
C GLU A 144 1.65 -1.34 -25.25
N ILE A 145 0.37 -1.72 -25.31
CA ILE A 145 -0.65 -1.33 -24.33
C ILE A 145 -0.24 -1.75 -22.91
N VAL A 146 0.25 -2.98 -22.75
CA VAL A 146 0.75 -3.48 -21.47
C VAL A 146 1.97 -2.68 -21.02
N ARG A 147 2.91 -2.40 -21.93
CA ARG A 147 4.14 -1.63 -21.64
C ARG A 147 3.82 -0.24 -21.10
N VAL A 148 3.00 0.54 -21.81
CA VAL A 148 2.67 1.92 -21.41
C VAL A 148 1.86 1.96 -20.11
N SER A 149 0.94 1.01 -19.93
CA SER A 149 0.12 0.92 -18.71
C SER A 149 0.96 0.54 -17.48
N THR A 150 1.88 -0.40 -17.66
CA THR A 150 2.81 -0.85 -16.62
C THR A 150 3.78 0.27 -16.25
N ALA A 151 4.32 0.98 -17.23
CA ALA A 151 5.21 2.11 -17.01
C ALA A 151 4.52 3.25 -16.24
N LEU A 152 3.28 3.59 -16.60
CA LEU A 152 2.48 4.57 -15.87
C LEU A 152 2.26 4.14 -14.41
N ALA A 153 1.76 2.92 -14.19
CA ALA A 153 1.47 2.39 -12.86
C ALA A 153 2.72 2.35 -11.97
N TYR A 154 3.85 1.90 -12.52
CA TYR A 154 5.14 1.84 -11.82
C TYR A 154 5.66 3.23 -11.47
N THR A 155 5.59 4.18 -12.39
CA THR A 155 6.03 5.55 -12.16
C THR A 155 5.22 6.21 -11.05
N LEU A 156 3.89 6.06 -11.09
CA LEU A 156 3.00 6.61 -10.07
C LEU A 156 3.21 5.95 -8.70
N SER A 157 3.51 4.66 -8.64
CA SER A 157 3.81 3.98 -7.38
C SER A 157 5.14 4.45 -6.78
N LEU A 158 6.18 4.64 -7.60
CA LEU A 158 7.45 5.21 -7.16
C LEU A 158 7.33 6.67 -6.73
N LEU A 159 6.54 7.47 -7.45
CA LEU A 159 6.25 8.85 -7.06
C LEU A 159 5.53 8.89 -5.70
N GLY A 160 4.51 8.05 -5.50
CA GLY A 160 3.82 7.93 -4.22
C GLY A 160 4.74 7.50 -3.08
N LEU A 161 5.66 6.56 -3.33
CA LEU A 161 6.71 6.17 -2.39
C LEU A 161 7.62 7.35 -2.06
N ALA A 162 8.13 8.06 -3.06
CA ALA A 162 9.01 9.21 -2.89
C ALA A 162 8.35 10.30 -2.04
N LEU A 163 7.08 10.64 -2.33
CA LEU A 163 6.30 11.60 -1.55
C LEU A 163 6.08 11.15 -0.11
N PHE A 164 5.83 9.85 0.11
CA PHE A 164 5.72 9.30 1.45
C PHE A 164 7.04 9.42 2.23
N LEU A 165 8.16 9.04 1.61
CA LEU A 165 9.50 9.13 2.22
C LEU A 165 9.89 10.57 2.51
N LEU A 166 9.60 11.50 1.61
CA LEU A 166 9.76 12.93 1.83
C LEU A 166 8.92 13.40 3.02
N GLY A 167 7.68 12.93 3.13
CA GLY A 167 6.81 13.18 4.28
C GLY A 167 7.41 12.71 5.60
N LEU A 168 8.06 11.54 5.62
CA LEU A 168 8.77 11.04 6.79
C LEU A 168 10.01 11.88 7.12
N ALA A 169 10.78 12.27 6.09
CA ALA A 169 11.98 13.09 6.23
C ALA A 169 11.67 14.47 6.81
N LEU A 170 10.55 15.08 6.39
CA LEU A 170 10.04 16.35 6.91
C LEU A 170 9.38 16.22 8.30
N GLY A 171 9.32 15.01 8.87
CA GLY A 171 8.83 14.79 10.23
C GLY A 171 7.30 14.85 10.36
N TYR A 172 6.54 14.69 9.27
CA TYR A 172 5.07 14.65 9.33
C TYR A 172 4.55 13.48 10.19
N TRP A 173 5.31 12.39 10.26
CA TRP A 173 4.97 11.22 11.06
C TRP A 173 6.20 10.37 11.40
N PRO A 174 6.25 9.72 12.59
CA PRO A 174 5.38 9.92 13.74
C PRO A 174 5.74 11.20 14.50
N ARG A 175 4.73 11.98 14.92
CA ARG A 175 4.97 13.15 15.78
C ARG A 175 5.29 12.68 17.20
N ARG A 176 6.35 13.26 17.79
CA ARG A 176 6.91 12.87 19.11
C ARG A 176 5.90 12.84 20.27
N ALA A 177 4.78 13.57 20.16
CA ALA A 177 3.79 13.71 21.23
C ALA A 177 2.76 12.57 21.30
N HIS A 178 2.69 11.66 20.32
CA HIS A 178 1.71 10.58 20.31
C HIS A 178 2.31 9.24 20.73
N THR A 179 1.75 8.65 21.79
CA THR A 179 2.07 7.28 22.24
C THR A 179 1.67 6.29 21.14
N PHE A 180 2.65 5.60 20.57
CA PHE A 180 2.41 4.62 19.51
C PHE A 180 2.02 3.27 20.12
N ASN A 181 0.76 2.86 19.96
CA ASN A 181 0.31 1.53 20.38
C ASN A 181 0.70 0.50 19.31
N VAL A 182 1.69 -0.33 19.63
CA VAL A 182 2.22 -1.36 18.72
C VAL A 182 1.13 -2.36 18.34
N TRP A 183 0.36 -2.89 19.29
CA TRP A 183 -0.67 -3.91 19.02
C TRP A 183 -1.77 -3.43 18.08
N VAL A 184 -2.22 -2.18 18.23
CA VAL A 184 -3.29 -1.61 17.38
C VAL A 184 -2.77 -1.29 15.98
N ASN A 185 -1.49 -0.95 15.84
CA ASN A 185 -0.91 -0.56 14.55
C ASN A 185 -0.18 -1.71 13.86
N LEU A 186 0.16 -2.78 14.56
CA LEU A 186 0.84 -3.95 14.03
C LEU A 186 0.17 -5.21 14.61
N PRO A 187 -1.06 -5.53 14.18
CA PRO A 187 -1.85 -6.60 14.77
C PRO A 187 -1.23 -7.99 14.60
N ASN A 188 -0.47 -8.19 13.53
CA ASN A 188 0.26 -9.43 13.26
C ASN A 188 1.62 -9.50 13.98
N PHE A 189 2.00 -8.46 14.71
CA PHE A 189 3.25 -8.42 15.47
C PHE A 189 2.96 -8.64 16.95
N ASP A 190 3.53 -9.70 17.52
CA ASP A 190 3.44 -10.00 18.94
C ASP A 190 4.63 -9.36 19.69
N PRO A 191 4.44 -8.25 20.43
CA PRO A 191 5.50 -7.64 21.23
C PRO A 191 5.91 -8.48 22.44
N THR A 192 5.13 -9.47 22.90
CA THR A 192 5.50 -10.31 24.06
C THR A 192 6.46 -11.45 23.72
N LYS A 193 6.54 -11.85 22.44
CA LYS A 193 7.42 -12.95 22.01
C LYS A 193 8.87 -12.50 21.86
N GLY A 194 9.78 -13.03 22.68
CA GLY A 194 11.23 -12.85 22.53
C GLY A 194 11.80 -11.61 23.23
N VAL A 195 13.13 -11.57 23.35
CA VAL A 195 13.85 -10.68 24.29
C VAL A 195 13.81 -9.19 23.90
N ASP A 196 13.93 -8.85 22.61
CA ASP A 196 13.91 -7.45 22.16
C ASP A 196 12.92 -7.17 21.02
N ILE A 197 11.93 -6.33 21.30
CA ILE A 197 10.94 -5.82 20.34
C ILE A 197 11.61 -4.99 19.25
N VAL A 198 12.63 -4.18 19.61
CA VAL A 198 13.27 -3.24 18.67
C VAL A 198 14.01 -4.01 17.59
N GLN A 199 14.82 -5.01 17.98
CA GLN A 199 15.55 -5.85 17.03
C GLN A 199 14.62 -6.59 16.06
N ARG A 200 13.48 -7.11 16.53
CA ARG A 200 12.50 -7.76 15.65
C ARG A 200 11.86 -6.79 14.66
N LEU A 201 11.46 -5.60 15.13
CA LEU A 201 10.91 -4.56 14.24
C LEU A 201 11.93 -4.16 13.16
N GLU A 202 13.21 -4.05 13.49
CA GLU A 202 14.27 -3.73 12.52
C GLU A 202 14.47 -4.86 11.51
N ARG A 203 14.49 -6.12 11.96
CA ARG A 203 14.60 -7.28 11.08
C ARG A 203 13.41 -7.39 10.13
N ASP A 204 12.20 -7.32 10.67
CA ASP A 204 10.98 -7.43 9.87
C ASP A 204 10.85 -6.23 8.91
N ALA A 205 11.31 -5.04 9.31
CA ALA A 205 11.43 -3.89 8.44
C ALA A 205 12.37 -4.15 7.25
N GLN A 206 13.56 -4.69 7.50
CA GLN A 206 14.52 -5.04 6.45
C GLN A 206 13.93 -6.07 5.48
N ILE A 207 13.28 -7.12 6.00
CA ILE A 207 12.61 -8.14 5.16
C ILE A 207 11.57 -7.50 4.24
N ASN A 208 10.71 -6.62 4.77
CA ASN A 208 9.68 -5.96 3.97
C ASN A 208 10.29 -5.04 2.89
N VAL A 209 11.34 -4.29 3.21
CA VAL A 209 12.03 -3.44 2.20
C VAL A 209 12.68 -4.30 1.12
N VAL A 210 13.42 -5.34 1.50
CA VAL A 210 14.09 -6.25 0.56
C VAL A 210 13.07 -6.93 -0.35
N LEU A 211 11.98 -7.48 0.22
CA LEU A 211 10.91 -8.08 -0.58
C LEU A 211 10.26 -7.06 -1.52
N GLY A 212 9.98 -5.85 -1.05
CA GLY A 212 9.41 -4.80 -1.88
C GLY A 212 10.32 -4.34 -3.02
N VAL A 213 11.63 -4.45 -2.89
CA VAL A 213 12.59 -4.19 -3.98
C VAL A 213 12.68 -5.37 -4.95
N ILE A 214 12.63 -6.60 -4.45
CA ILE A 214 12.80 -7.81 -5.27
C ILE A 214 11.53 -8.14 -6.08
N LEU A 215 10.35 -7.94 -5.50
CA LEU A 215 9.07 -8.39 -6.08
C LEU A 215 8.76 -7.87 -7.49
N PRO A 216 9.00 -6.60 -7.87
CA PRO A 216 8.74 -6.12 -9.22
C PRO A 216 9.52 -6.89 -10.29
N PHE A 217 10.68 -7.43 -9.92
CA PHE A 217 11.55 -8.21 -10.81
C PHE A 217 11.20 -9.70 -10.78
N SER A 218 10.87 -10.24 -9.60
CA SER A 218 10.60 -11.67 -9.44
C SER A 218 9.19 -12.07 -9.84
N LEU A 219 8.17 -11.23 -9.63
CA LEU A 219 6.79 -11.56 -9.98
C LEU A 219 6.60 -11.87 -11.47
N PRO A 220 7.13 -11.07 -12.43
CA PRO A 220 7.09 -11.43 -13.84
C PRO A 220 7.76 -12.78 -14.15
N ALA A 221 8.91 -13.05 -13.55
CA ALA A 221 9.62 -14.32 -13.72
C ALA A 221 8.78 -15.51 -13.19
N LEU A 222 8.16 -15.35 -12.02
CA LEU A 222 7.28 -16.34 -11.43
C LEU A 222 6.02 -16.59 -12.27
N LEU A 223 5.44 -15.54 -12.87
CA LEU A 223 4.30 -15.67 -13.79
C LEU A 223 4.70 -16.49 -15.02
N HIS A 224 5.86 -16.20 -15.62
CA HIS A 224 6.38 -16.97 -16.75
C HIS A 224 6.59 -18.45 -16.40
N LEU A 225 7.08 -18.76 -15.20
CA LEU A 225 7.21 -20.14 -14.69
C LEU A 225 5.85 -20.79 -14.38
N SER A 226 4.85 -20.02 -13.97
CA SER A 226 3.52 -20.54 -13.63
C SER A 226 2.71 -20.99 -14.85
N ASN A 227 3.05 -20.51 -16.05
CA ASN A 227 2.41 -20.91 -17.32
C ASN A 227 2.53 -22.42 -17.60
N PHE A 228 3.44 -23.13 -16.93
CA PHE A 228 3.55 -24.59 -16.99
C PHE A 228 2.54 -25.32 -16.09
N LEU A 229 1.90 -24.63 -15.13
CA LEU A 229 1.05 -25.21 -14.09
C LEU A 229 -0.38 -24.65 -14.08
N VAL A 230 -0.58 -23.41 -14.55
CA VAL A 230 -1.86 -22.67 -14.54
C VAL A 230 -2.07 -21.99 -15.90
N GLN A 231 -3.32 -21.68 -16.26
CA GLN A 231 -3.62 -20.91 -17.47
C GLN A 231 -2.86 -19.57 -17.48
N PRO A 232 -2.22 -19.19 -18.60
CA PRO A 232 -1.43 -17.97 -18.68
C PRO A 232 -2.26 -16.71 -18.44
N VAL A 233 -1.71 -15.76 -17.67
CA VAL A 233 -2.33 -14.45 -17.47
C VAL A 233 -2.07 -13.59 -18.71
N THR A 234 -3.07 -13.43 -19.57
CA THR A 234 -2.93 -12.72 -20.85
C THR A 234 -3.07 -11.19 -20.73
N LEU A 235 -3.67 -10.69 -19.64
CA LEU A 235 -4.00 -9.27 -19.42
C LEU A 235 -4.80 -8.65 -20.60
N GLU A 236 -5.53 -9.46 -21.37
CA GLU A 236 -6.20 -9.02 -22.60
C GLU A 236 -7.41 -8.13 -22.35
N THR A 237 -8.15 -8.35 -21.25
CA THR A 237 -9.28 -7.50 -20.93
C THR A 237 -8.78 -6.21 -20.26
N PRO A 238 -9.31 -5.03 -20.63
CA PRO A 238 -8.91 -3.76 -20.02
C PRO A 238 -9.04 -3.77 -18.49
N LEU A 239 -10.08 -4.43 -17.97
CA LEU A 239 -10.30 -4.58 -16.54
C LEU A 239 -9.20 -5.43 -15.87
N ALA A 240 -8.83 -6.56 -16.46
CA ALA A 240 -7.76 -7.40 -15.94
C ALA A 240 -6.41 -6.68 -16.01
N LEU A 241 -6.15 -5.93 -17.08
CA LEU A 241 -4.94 -5.14 -17.24
C LEU A 241 -4.83 -4.06 -16.16
N VAL A 242 -5.89 -3.27 -15.93
CA VAL A 242 -5.93 -2.23 -14.88
C VAL A 242 -5.55 -2.84 -13.53
N TRP A 243 -6.22 -3.92 -13.12
CA TRP A 243 -5.95 -4.55 -11.82
C TRP A 243 -4.58 -5.21 -11.76
N GLY A 244 -4.17 -5.90 -12.82
CA GLY A 244 -2.89 -6.60 -12.90
C GLY A 244 -1.72 -5.65 -12.69
N VAL A 245 -1.64 -4.57 -13.48
CA VAL A 245 -0.51 -3.63 -13.40
C VAL A 245 -0.58 -2.75 -12.14
N THR A 246 -1.78 -2.38 -11.69
CA THR A 246 -1.95 -1.61 -10.45
C THR A 246 -1.44 -2.42 -9.25
N LEU A 247 -1.91 -3.67 -9.10
CA LEU A 247 -1.51 -4.51 -7.97
C LEU A 247 -0.02 -4.85 -8.03
N TRP A 248 0.48 -5.18 -9.22
CA TRP A 248 1.91 -5.43 -9.43
C TRP A 248 2.78 -4.22 -9.05
N ALA A 249 2.38 -3.00 -9.40
CA ALA A 249 3.14 -1.80 -9.05
C ALA A 249 2.96 -1.37 -7.58
N PHE A 250 1.78 -1.60 -7.00
CA PHE A 250 1.42 -1.11 -5.67
C PHE A 250 1.92 -2.01 -4.54
N ILE A 251 1.79 -3.33 -4.66
CA ILE A 251 2.14 -4.29 -3.59
C ILE A 251 3.60 -4.13 -3.14
N PRO A 252 4.60 -4.08 -4.04
CA PRO A 252 6.00 -3.99 -3.63
C PRO A 252 6.31 -2.67 -2.93
N VAL A 253 5.80 -1.56 -3.46
CA VAL A 253 5.90 -0.24 -2.81
C VAL A 253 5.25 -0.26 -1.43
N ASN A 254 4.13 -0.95 -1.28
CA ASN A 254 3.45 -1.06 0.01
C ASN A 254 4.29 -1.77 1.07
N LEU A 255 5.04 -2.81 0.68
CA LEU A 255 5.99 -3.48 1.55
C LEU A 255 7.16 -2.57 1.92
N ILE A 256 7.69 -1.78 0.98
CA ILE A 256 8.74 -0.80 1.29
C ILE A 256 8.23 0.22 2.31
N MET A 257 7.06 0.82 2.08
CA MET A 257 6.44 1.77 3.01
C MET A 257 6.28 1.15 4.41
N ARG A 258 5.76 -0.09 4.47
CA ARG A 258 5.59 -0.86 5.70
C ARG A 258 6.91 -1.03 6.44
N GLY A 259 7.94 -1.48 5.73
CA GLY A 259 9.26 -1.69 6.32
C GLY A 259 9.89 -0.40 6.85
N VAL A 260 9.84 0.68 6.07
CA VAL A 260 10.34 1.99 6.53
C VAL A 260 9.57 2.51 7.74
N ALA A 261 8.25 2.33 7.78
CA ALA A 261 7.43 2.71 8.92
C ALA A 261 7.78 1.90 10.19
N MET A 262 7.95 0.58 10.07
CA MET A 262 8.41 -0.29 11.16
C MET A 262 9.79 0.13 11.68
N TYR A 263 10.75 0.38 10.79
CA TYR A 263 12.10 0.84 11.15
C TYR A 263 12.05 2.16 11.90
N ARG A 264 11.23 3.12 11.43
CA ARG A 264 11.04 4.41 12.08
C ARG A 264 10.49 4.26 13.50
N ILE A 265 9.54 3.37 13.73
CA ILE A 265 9.00 3.07 15.07
C ILE A 265 10.07 2.46 15.96
N ALA A 266 10.86 1.52 15.46
CA ALA A 266 11.95 0.91 16.22
C ALA A 266 12.94 1.98 16.73
N GLN A 267 13.30 2.96 15.89
CA GLN A 267 14.16 4.08 16.29
C GLN A 267 13.52 4.97 17.37
N LEU A 268 12.21 5.23 17.28
CA LEU A 268 11.51 6.01 18.30
C LEU A 268 11.46 5.28 19.65
N ILE A 269 11.22 3.97 19.64
CA ILE A 269 11.24 3.14 20.86
C ILE A 269 12.64 3.17 21.49
N ARG A 270 13.69 3.01 20.67
CA ARG A 270 15.08 3.09 21.14
C ARG A 270 15.40 4.46 21.75
N ALA A 271 15.01 5.54 21.09
CA ALA A 271 15.19 6.90 21.60
C ALA A 271 14.42 7.15 22.91
N GLN A 272 13.20 6.62 23.02
CA GLN A 272 12.39 6.72 24.24
C GLN A 272 13.02 5.96 25.40
N ARG A 273 13.53 4.73 25.16
CA ARG A 273 14.24 3.94 26.19
C ARG A 273 15.48 4.67 26.73
N ARG A 274 16.28 5.28 25.85
CA ARG A 274 17.45 6.09 26.24
C ARG A 274 17.06 7.25 27.16
N ARG A 275 16.04 8.04 26.78
CA ARG A 275 15.56 9.16 27.60
C ARG A 275 15.07 8.74 28.98
N VAL A 276 14.42 7.58 29.09
CA VAL A 276 13.95 7.07 30.38
C VAL A 276 15.13 6.63 31.25
N ALA A 277 16.15 6.00 30.67
CA ALA A 277 17.37 5.65 31.38
C ALA A 277 18.12 6.91 31.87
N ASP A 278 18.33 7.89 30.99
CA ASP A 278 18.98 9.17 31.34
C ASP A 278 18.22 9.91 32.46
N ALA A 279 16.88 9.84 32.45
CA ALA A 279 16.05 10.44 33.49
C ALA A 279 16.11 9.70 34.83
N GLN A 280 16.33 8.37 34.82
CA GLN A 280 16.52 7.58 36.03
C GLN A 280 17.88 7.84 36.68
N ASP A 281 18.93 7.97 35.86
CA ASP A 281 20.28 8.30 36.32
C ASP A 281 20.38 9.72 36.91
N ALA A 282 19.48 10.63 36.48
CA ALA A 282 19.39 11.98 36.99
C ALA A 282 18.66 12.11 38.36
N VAL A 283 18.06 11.03 38.88
CA VAL A 283 17.42 11.04 40.21
C VAL A 283 18.50 10.87 41.29
N PRO A 284 18.73 11.86 42.18
CA PRO A 284 19.71 11.71 43.26
C PRO A 284 19.36 10.52 44.16
N LEU A 285 20.36 9.71 44.52
CA LEU A 285 20.18 8.65 45.50
C LEU A 285 19.62 9.26 46.81
N PRO A 286 18.67 8.60 47.49
CA PRO A 286 18.22 9.05 48.80
C PRO A 286 19.44 9.18 49.73
N PRO A 287 19.49 10.20 50.61
CA PRO A 287 20.61 10.38 51.51
C PRO A 287 20.84 9.08 52.28
N GLN A 288 22.04 8.51 52.12
CA GLN A 288 22.44 7.35 52.90
C GLN A 288 22.42 7.77 54.38
N SER A 289 21.54 7.15 55.16
CA SER A 289 21.51 7.30 56.61
C SER A 289 22.91 6.96 57.14
N ALA A 290 23.56 7.91 57.80
CA ALA A 290 24.87 7.72 58.46
C ALA A 290 24.80 6.79 59.69
N TYR A 291 23.71 6.04 59.84
CA TYR A 291 23.48 5.03 60.88
C TYR A 291 23.31 3.67 60.22
N SER A 292 24.43 3.06 59.83
CA SER A 292 24.56 1.62 59.56
C SER A 292 25.93 1.17 60.02
#